data_AF-A0A5N6W4W6-F1
#
_entry.id   AF-A0A5N6W4W6-F1
#
_cell.length_a   1.000
_cell.length_b   1.000
_cell.length_c   1.000
_cell.angle_alpha   90.00
_cell.angle_beta   90.00
_cell.angle_gamma   90.00
#
_symmetry.space_group_name_H-M   'P 1'
#
loop_
_entity.id
_entity.type
_entity.pdbx_description
1 polymer ?
#
loop_
_entity_poly.entity_id
_entity_poly.type
_entity_poly.pdbx_seq_one_letter_code
_entity_poly.pdbx_strand_id
1 'polypeptide(L)'
;MTREDTYNVHSEFTLASANSSIVSVDVATGQDRRVEVGGPGIKIFPQYLDYNGTIAYLLKSGTSTEGLYTTAGLFVNTTGTMRSPCWSPDGQQMVYEKTTWVIHTLLEYI
;
A
#
# COMPACT_ATOMS: atom_id res chain seq x y z
N MET A 1 3.10 20.07 -4.70
CA MET A 1 2.54 19.07 -5.64
C MET A 1 1.74 19.83 -6.66
N THR A 2 2.14 19.75 -7.93
CA THR A 2 1.46 20.39 -9.05
C THR A 2 0.31 19.50 -9.54
N ARG A 3 -0.60 20.06 -10.34
CA ARG A 3 -1.62 19.28 -11.05
C ARG A 3 -0.99 18.25 -11.98
N GLU A 4 0.12 18.59 -12.61
CA GLU A 4 0.86 17.68 -13.50
C GLU A 4 1.44 16.50 -12.74
N ASP A 5 1.91 16.72 -11.51
CA ASP A 5 2.40 15.64 -10.64
C ASP A 5 1.28 14.62 -10.36
N THR A 6 0.03 15.06 -10.16
CA THR A 6 -1.13 14.16 -9.97
C THR A 6 -1.55 13.41 -11.23
N TYR A 7 -1.31 13.97 -12.42
CA TYR A 7 -1.58 13.28 -13.69
C TYR A 7 -0.50 12.24 -13.99
N ASN A 8 0.78 12.61 -13.79
CA ASN A 8 1.90 11.75 -14.12
C ASN A 8 1.95 10.48 -13.26
N VAL A 9 1.48 10.54 -11.99
CA VAL A 9 1.36 9.34 -11.15
C VAL A 9 0.32 8.32 -11.64
N HIS A 10 -0.56 8.68 -12.59
CA HIS A 10 -1.43 7.71 -13.26
C HIS A 10 -0.76 7.05 -14.49
N SER A 11 0.39 7.56 -14.92
CA SER A 11 1.19 6.99 -16.01
C SER A 11 2.33 6.12 -15.46
N GLU A 12 2.58 4.96 -16.09
CA GLU A 12 3.60 3.99 -15.64
C GLU A 12 5.02 4.56 -15.53
N PHE A 13 5.31 5.69 -16.18
CA PHE A 13 6.65 6.27 -16.31
C PHE A 13 7.19 6.99 -15.05
N THR A 14 6.35 7.33 -14.06
CA THR A 14 6.80 8.13 -12.89
C THR A 14 6.35 7.59 -11.52
N LEU A 15 5.73 6.40 -11.47
CA LEU A 15 5.29 5.78 -10.20
C LEU A 15 6.42 5.65 -9.17
N ALA A 16 7.64 5.34 -9.64
CA ALA A 16 8.81 5.14 -8.79
C ALA A 16 9.40 6.45 -8.22
N SER A 17 9.13 7.60 -8.83
CA SER A 17 9.59 8.91 -8.36
C SER A 17 8.53 9.70 -7.58
N ALA A 18 7.32 9.15 -7.46
CA ALA A 18 6.24 9.76 -6.69
C ALA A 18 6.55 9.81 -5.19
N ASN A 19 6.10 10.85 -4.51
CA ASN A 19 6.11 10.96 -3.05
C ASN A 19 4.67 10.95 -2.55
N SER A 20 4.41 10.17 -1.48
CA SER A 20 3.10 10.15 -0.84
C SER A 20 3.22 10.01 0.67
N SER A 21 2.18 10.45 1.36
CA SER A 21 2.07 10.38 2.81
C SER A 21 0.72 9.81 3.22
N ILE A 22 0.71 9.05 4.31
CA ILE A 22 -0.51 8.70 5.05
C ILE A 22 -0.67 9.72 6.17
N VAL A 23 -1.88 10.27 6.29
CA VAL A 23 -2.18 11.38 7.18
C VAL A 23 -3.47 11.06 7.92
N SER A 24 -3.46 11.28 9.23
CA SER A 24 -4.64 11.22 10.07
C SER A 24 -5.16 12.63 10.32
N VAL A 25 -6.48 12.78 10.37
CA VAL A 25 -7.15 14.04 10.67
C VAL A 25 -8.27 13.78 11.68
N ASP A 26 -8.39 14.65 12.69
CA ASP A 26 -9.63 14.74 13.43
C ASP A 26 -10.72 15.28 12.50
N VAL A 27 -11.70 14.42 12.17
CA VAL A 27 -12.79 14.77 11.25
C VAL A 27 -13.74 15.80 11.86
N ALA A 28 -13.87 15.85 13.19
CA ALA A 28 -14.78 16.78 13.86
C ALA A 28 -14.25 18.22 13.80
N THR A 29 -12.94 18.41 13.97
CA THR A 29 -12.34 19.75 14.08
C THR A 29 -11.50 20.15 12.87
N GLY A 30 -10.92 19.18 12.16
CA GLY A 30 -9.92 19.40 11.11
C GLY A 30 -8.60 20.00 11.61
N GLN A 31 -8.42 20.18 12.93
CA GLN A 31 -7.27 20.88 13.51
C GLN A 31 -6.10 19.95 13.83
N ASP A 32 -6.34 18.64 13.97
CA ASP A 32 -5.30 17.66 14.31
C ASP A 32 -4.87 16.85 13.08
N ARG A 33 -4.20 17.52 12.13
CA ARG A 33 -3.62 16.86 10.96
C ARG A 33 -2.23 16.32 11.30
N ARG A 34 -2.10 14.99 11.41
CA ARG A 34 -0.85 14.29 11.71
C ARG A 34 -0.34 13.49 10.51
N VAL A 35 0.92 13.68 10.13
CA VAL A 35 1.58 12.81 9.13
C VAL A 35 2.08 11.55 9.83
N GLU A 36 1.51 10.41 9.48
CA GLU A 36 1.84 9.11 10.10
C GLU A 36 3.08 8.49 9.45
N VAL A 37 3.18 8.63 8.14
CA VAL A 37 4.34 8.23 7.35
C VAL A 37 4.38 9.05 6.08
N GLY A 38 5.59 9.42 5.63
CA GLY A 38 5.81 10.19 4.41
C GLY A 38 6.99 9.66 3.60
N GLY A 39 7.36 10.43 2.58
CA GLY A 39 8.56 10.17 1.76
C GLY A 39 8.29 9.42 0.46
N PRO A 40 9.35 8.90 -0.18
CA PRO A 40 9.28 8.24 -1.48
C PRO A 40 8.27 7.11 -1.55
N GLY A 41 7.73 6.96 -2.75
CA GLY A 41 6.81 5.90 -3.11
C GLY A 41 5.35 6.17 -2.78
N ILE A 42 4.50 5.35 -3.39
CA ILE A 42 3.04 5.43 -3.33
C ILE A 42 2.52 4.46 -2.28
N LYS A 43 1.93 5.01 -1.21
CA LYS A 43 1.40 4.29 -0.06
C LYS A 43 -0.12 4.21 -0.21
N ILE A 44 -0.66 3.00 -0.26
CA ILE A 44 -2.08 2.73 -0.53
C ILE A 44 -2.65 1.73 0.48
N PHE A 45 -3.98 1.67 0.57
CA PHE A 45 -4.73 0.82 1.51
C PHE A 45 -4.30 0.98 2.98
N PRO A 46 -4.22 2.20 3.54
CA PRO A 46 -3.91 2.38 4.95
C PRO A 46 -5.05 1.83 5.83
N GLN A 47 -4.72 1.04 6.84
CA GLN A 47 -5.65 0.57 7.87
C GLN A 47 -4.98 0.49 9.24
N TYR A 48 -5.71 0.88 10.30
CA TYR A 48 -5.26 0.66 11.67
C TYR A 48 -5.27 -0.84 12.01
N LEU A 49 -4.20 -1.31 12.64
CA LEU A 49 -4.07 -2.68 13.13
C LEU A 49 -4.44 -2.82 14.60
N ASP A 50 -4.27 -1.76 15.38
CA ASP A 50 -4.43 -1.79 16.83
C ASP A 50 -4.87 -0.43 17.39
N TYR A 51 -5.23 -0.43 18.67
CA TYR A 51 -5.58 0.78 19.42
C TYR A 51 -4.40 1.71 19.69
N ASN A 52 -3.16 1.24 19.51
CA ASN A 52 -1.96 2.05 19.68
C ASN A 52 -1.69 2.93 18.45
N GLY A 53 -2.47 2.77 17.38
CA GLY A 53 -2.36 3.58 16.16
C GLY A 53 -1.35 3.03 15.16
N THR A 54 -0.97 1.75 15.25
CA THR A 54 -0.18 1.11 14.19
C THR A 54 -1.00 1.07 12.91
N ILE A 55 -0.45 1.59 11.81
CA ILE A 55 -1.11 1.60 10.50
C ILE A 55 -0.34 0.67 9.58
N ALA A 56 -1.03 -0.32 9.01
CA ALA A 56 -0.55 -1.10 7.87
C ALA A 56 -0.87 -0.39 6.55
N TYR A 57 0.02 -0.55 5.58
CA TYR A 57 -0.19 -0.05 4.22
C TYR A 57 0.59 -0.89 3.20
N LEU A 58 0.12 -0.87 1.95
CA LEU A 58 0.85 -1.42 0.80
C LEU A 58 1.67 -0.30 0.16
N LEU A 59 2.98 -0.48 0.09
CA LEU A 59 3.86 0.37 -0.72
C LEU A 59 3.86 -0.18 -2.15
N LYS A 60 3.24 0.55 -3.08
CA LYS A 60 3.02 0.07 -4.45
C LYS A 60 4.18 0.34 -5.41
N SER A 61 4.90 1.42 -5.17
CA SER A 61 6.03 1.87 -5.98
C SER A 61 6.88 2.84 -5.17
N GLY A 62 8.11 3.13 -5.61
CA GLY A 62 9.05 4.03 -4.95
C GLY A 62 10.49 3.51 -5.03
N THR A 63 11.39 4.10 -4.25
CA THR A 63 12.79 3.66 -4.11
C THR A 63 12.96 2.45 -3.19
N SER A 64 11.92 2.08 -2.46
CA SER A 64 11.88 0.91 -1.58
C SER A 64 11.10 -0.24 -2.23
N THR A 65 11.35 -1.46 -1.76
CA THR A 65 10.72 -2.68 -2.28
C THR A 65 9.20 -2.64 -2.14
N GLU A 66 8.47 -3.03 -3.20
CA GLU A 66 7.01 -3.21 -3.12
C GLU A 66 6.66 -4.24 -2.04
N GLY A 67 5.72 -3.90 -1.15
CA GLY A 67 5.38 -4.78 -0.04
C GLY A 67 4.43 -4.18 0.99
N LEU A 68 4.11 -4.99 2.00
CA LEU A 68 3.37 -4.56 3.16
C LEU A 68 4.31 -3.91 4.16
N TYR A 69 3.92 -2.76 4.67
CA TYR A 69 4.65 -2.02 5.68
C TYR A 69 3.72 -1.64 6.83
N THR A 70 4.30 -1.38 8.00
CA THR A 70 3.59 -0.73 9.11
C THR A 70 4.34 0.50 9.61
N THR A 71 3.62 1.43 10.23
CA THR A 71 4.24 2.57 10.94
C THR A 71 5.11 2.14 12.12
N ALA A 72 4.93 0.92 12.64
CA ALA A 72 5.77 0.32 13.68
C ALA A 72 7.08 -0.30 13.14
N GLY A 73 7.32 -0.23 11.81
CA GLY A 73 8.57 -0.67 11.19
C GLY A 73 8.58 -2.11 10.66
N LEU A 74 7.45 -2.84 10.74
CA LEU A 74 7.31 -4.14 10.07
C LEU A 74 7.36 -3.97 8.54
N PHE A 75 8.04 -4.89 7.85
CA PHE A 75 8.01 -5.08 6.41
C PHE A 75 7.76 -6.55 6.06
N VAL A 76 6.88 -6.80 5.09
CA VAL A 76 6.66 -8.11 4.49
C VAL A 76 6.75 -7.99 2.97
N ASN A 77 7.70 -8.73 2.39
CA ASN A 77 7.87 -8.79 0.94
C ASN A 77 6.69 -9.56 0.32
N THR A 78 5.98 -8.91 -0.59
CA THR A 78 4.81 -9.50 -1.26
C THR A 78 5.11 -10.01 -2.66
N THR A 79 6.38 -9.94 -3.12
CA THR A 79 6.83 -10.26 -4.48
C THR A 79 6.07 -9.51 -5.59
N GLY A 80 5.39 -8.42 -5.23
CA GLY A 80 4.52 -7.68 -6.14
C GLY A 80 3.29 -8.45 -6.61
N THR A 81 2.93 -9.58 -5.99
CA THR A 81 1.76 -10.40 -6.35
C THR A 81 0.54 -10.13 -5.49
N MET A 82 0.68 -9.35 -4.41
CA MET A 82 -0.40 -9.07 -3.47
C MET A 82 -1.08 -7.73 -3.77
N ARG A 83 -2.41 -7.67 -3.70
CA ARG A 83 -3.23 -6.47 -3.93
C ARG A 83 -4.33 -6.34 -2.89
N SER A 84 -4.82 -5.11 -2.73
CA SER A 84 -6.04 -4.78 -1.99
C SER A 84 -6.17 -5.45 -0.60
N PRO A 85 -5.16 -5.32 0.28
CA PRO A 85 -5.22 -5.92 1.61
C PRO A 85 -6.32 -5.26 2.45
N CYS A 86 -7.00 -6.07 3.26
CA CYS A 86 -7.95 -5.63 4.27
C CYS A 86 -7.81 -6.49 5.53
N TRP A 87 -7.60 -5.83 6.66
CA TRP A 87 -7.37 -6.44 7.96
C TRP A 87 -8.67 -6.64 8.73
N SER A 88 -8.72 -7.69 9.55
CA SER A 88 -9.76 -7.88 10.55
C SER A 88 -9.71 -6.76 11.61
N PRO A 89 -10.81 -6.48 12.32
CA PRO A 89 -10.85 -5.41 13.33
C PRO A 89 -9.82 -5.53 14.45
N ASP A 90 -9.34 -6.75 14.72
CA ASP A 90 -8.31 -7.04 15.71
C ASP A 90 -6.88 -7.05 15.13
N GLY A 91 -6.73 -6.78 13.83
CA GLY A 91 -5.43 -6.74 13.13
C GLY A 91 -4.73 -8.09 13.01
N GLN A 92 -5.37 -9.21 13.37
CA GLN A 92 -4.73 -10.54 13.38
C GLN A 92 -4.85 -11.30 12.07
N GLN A 93 -5.84 -10.97 11.24
CA GLN A 93 -6.09 -11.63 9.98
C GLN A 93 -6.18 -10.60 8.86
N MET A 94 -5.83 -11.03 7.65
CA MET A 94 -5.89 -10.17 6.48
C MET A 94 -6.40 -10.97 5.29
N VAL A 95 -7.36 -10.41 4.57
CA VAL A 95 -7.73 -10.86 3.23
C VAL A 95 -7.01 -10.00 2.20
N TYR A 96 -6.58 -10.61 1.11
CA TYR A 96 -5.90 -9.92 0.03
C TYR A 96 -6.13 -10.66 -1.28
N GLU A 97 -6.01 -9.93 -2.38
CA GLU A 97 -5.98 -10.52 -3.71
C GLU A 97 -4.56 -10.95 -4.04
N LYS A 98 -4.42 -12.16 -4.60
CA LYS A 98 -3.15 -12.69 -5.10
C LYS A 98 -3.20 -12.80 -6.62
N THR A 99 -2.45 -11.96 -7.31
CA THR A 99 -2.29 -12.01 -8.76
C THR A 99 -1.16 -12.97 -9.11
N THR A 100 -1.51 -14.19 -9.52
CA THR A 100 -0.54 -15.17 -10.07
C THR A 100 -0.92 -15.56 -11.48
N TRP A 101 0.06 -15.62 -12.36
CA TRP A 101 -0.10 -16.24 -13.68
C TRP A 101 0.33 -17.71 -13.60
N VAL A 102 -0.64 -18.62 -13.67
CA VAL A 102 -0.37 -20.06 -13.83
C VAL A 102 -0.90 -20.46 -15.20
N ILE A 103 0.00 -20.84 -16.10
CA ILE A 103 -0.37 -21.49 -17.36
C ILE A 103 -0.55 -22.98 -17.05
N HIS A 104 -1.77 -23.48 -17.19
CA HIS A 104 -2.00 -24.92 -17.24
C HIS A 104 -1.84 -25.37 -18.68
N THR A 105 -0.69 -25.99 -19.01
CA THR A 105 -0.51 -26.64 -20.30
C THR A 105 -1.38 -27.89 -20.35
N LEU A 106 -2.33 -27.93 -21.28
CA LEU A 106 -3.11 -29.13 -21.57
C LEU A 106 -2.22 -30.06 -22.40
N LEU A 107 -1.74 -31.15 -21.80
CA LEU A 107 -1.13 -32.25 -22.54
C LEU A 107 -2.27 -33.12 -23.06
N GLU A 108 -2.63 -32.96 -24.33
CA GLU A 108 -3.40 -33.99 -25.04
C GLU A 108 -2.45 -35.17 -25.27
N TYR A 109 -2.74 -36.29 -24.59
CA TYR A 109 -2.15 -37.58 -24.93
C TYR A 109 -2.83 -38.06 -26.22
N ILE A 110 -2.07 -38.10 -27.31
CA ILE A 110 -2.36 -38.86 -28.54
C ILE A 110 -1.81 -40.27 -28.42
#